data_AF-A0A8T7G5Z2-F1
#
_entry.id   AF-A0A8T7G5Z2-F1
#
_cell.length_a   1.000
_cell.length_b   1.000
_cell.length_c   1.000
_cell.angle_alpha   90.00
_cell.angle_beta   90.00
_cell.angle_gamma   90.00
#
_symmetry.space_group_name_H-M   'P 1'
#
loop_
_entity.id
_entity.type
_entity.pdbx_description
1 polymer ?
#
loop_
_entity_poly.entity_id
_entity_poly.type
_entity_poly.pdbx_seq_one_letter_code
_entity_poly.pdbx_strand_id
1 'polypeptide(L)' 'MKINRRKLPIYIAAGASFLFSVSLWFFGMKDEGVFVGLWVPSILAFGAYLFAEPSRNE' A
#
# COMPACT_ATOMS: atom_id res chain seq x y z
N MET A 1 6.45 8.93 18.50
CA MET A 1 6.36 8.68 17.04
C MET A 1 5.63 9.85 16.40
N LYS A 2 6.35 10.83 15.80
CA LYS A 2 5.73 12.00 15.14
C LYS A 2 5.18 11.55 13.78
N ILE A 3 3.91 11.21 13.71
CA ILE A 3 3.25 10.81 12.46
C ILE A 3 3.09 12.07 11.59
N ASN A 4 3.80 12.10 10.46
CA ASN A 4 3.76 13.21 9.52
C ASN A 4 2.40 13.25 8.81
N ARG A 5 1.62 14.32 9.01
CA ARG A 5 0.27 14.48 8.45
C ARG A 5 0.21 14.33 6.92
N ARG A 6 1.33 14.60 6.23
CA ARG A 6 1.46 14.41 4.77
C ARG A 6 1.56 12.95 4.33
N LYS A 7 2.10 12.06 5.17
CA LYS A 7 2.24 10.62 4.88
C LYS A 7 1.08 9.78 5.42
N LEU A 8 0.30 10.34 6.35
CA LEU A 8 -0.90 9.70 6.92
C LEU A 8 -1.88 9.13 5.87
N PRO A 9 -2.26 9.86 4.80
CA PRO A 9 -3.21 9.32 3.81
C PRO A 9 -2.66 8.10 3.05
N ILE A 10 -1.35 8.01 2.83
CA ILE A 10 -0.72 6.84 2.17
C ILE A 10 -0.82 5.59 3.05
N TYR A 11 -0.58 5.71 4.35
CA TYR A 11 -0.71 4.59 5.28
C TYR A 11 -2.18 4.16 5.45
N ILE A 12 -3.10 5.12 5.50
CA ILE A 12 -4.55 4.83 5.55
C ILE A 12 -5.00 4.15 4.26
N ALA A 13 -4.57 4.64 3.09
CA ALA A 13 -4.88 4.02 1.80
C ALA A 13 -4.33 2.59 1.71
N ALA A 14 -3.08 2.36 2.16
CA ALA A 14 -2.49 1.03 2.23
C ALA A 14 -3.30 0.06 3.11
N GLY A 15 -3.69 0.52 4.31
CA GLY A 15 -4.52 -0.27 5.22
C GLY A 15 -5.93 -0.54 4.68
N ALA A 16 -6.56 0.46 4.04
CA ALA A 16 -7.87 0.32 3.43
C ALA A 16 -7.84 -0.66 2.24
N SER A 17 -6.81 -0.61 1.39
CA SER A 17 -6.62 -1.57 0.31
C SER A 17 -6.38 -3.00 0.79
N PHE A 18 -5.65 -3.15 1.90
CA PHE A 18 -5.49 -4.46 2.55
C PHE A 18 -6.83 -5.01 3.06
N LEU A 19 -7.61 -4.20 3.77
CA LEU A 19 -8.94 -4.59 4.23
C LEU A 19 -9.90 -4.91 3.09
N PHE A 20 -9.80 -4.19 1.97
CA PHE A 20 -10.61 -4.45 0.77
C PHE A 20 -10.24 -5.78 0.12
N SER A 21 -8.95 -6.11 -0.02
CA SER A 21 -8.47 -7.42 -0.48
C SER A 21 -8.98 -8.57 0.40
N VAL A 22 -8.88 -8.41 1.73
CA VAL A 22 -9.37 -9.40 2.69
C VAL A 22 -10.89 -9.54 2.63
N SER A 23 -11.63 -8.43 2.50
CA SER A 23 -13.08 -8.46 2.34
C SER A 23 -13.50 -9.28 1.11
N LEU A 24 -12.87 -9.04 -0.06
CA LEU A 24 -13.15 -9.79 -1.29
C LEU A 24 -12.88 -11.30 -1.13
N TRP A 25 -11.81 -11.66 -0.42
CA TRP A 25 -11.47 -13.05 -0.15
C TRP A 25 -12.57 -13.78 0.62
N PHE A 26 -13.19 -13.12 1.61
CA PHE A 26 -14.32 -13.68 2.37
C PHE A 26 -15.64 -13.71 1.59
N PHE A 27 -15.79 -12.88 0.54
CA PHE A 27 -16.93 -12.92 -0.39
C PHE A 27 -16.87 -14.07 -1.41
N GLY A 28 -15.81 -14.88 -1.41
CA GLY A 28 -15.63 -16.01 -2.33
C GLY A 28 -14.94 -15.66 -3.65
N MET A 29 -14.65 -14.38 -3.88
CA MET A 29 -13.89 -13.86 -5.02
C MET A 29 -12.38 -13.91 -4.74
N LYS A 30 -11.84 -15.13 -4.66
CA LYS A 30 -10.45 -15.37 -4.25
C LYS A 30 -9.42 -14.80 -5.23
N ASP A 31 -9.68 -14.93 -6.53
CA ASP A 31 -8.78 -14.43 -7.57
C ASP A 31 -8.74 -12.89 -7.59
N GLU A 32 -9.88 -12.21 -7.50
CA GLU A 32 -9.90 -10.75 -7.38
C GLU A 32 -9.31 -10.27 -6.05
N GLY A 33 -9.55 -10.99 -4.95
CA GLY A 33 -8.96 -10.68 -3.65
C GLY A 33 -7.43 -10.74 -3.67
N VAL A 34 -6.85 -11.76 -4.32
CA VAL A 34 -5.39 -11.92 -4.49
C VAL A 34 -4.83 -10.90 -5.47
N PHE A 35 -5.50 -10.66 -6.60
CA PHE A 35 -5.11 -9.62 -7.54
C PHE A 35 -5.02 -8.27 -6.84
N VAL A 36 -6.08 -7.90 -6.11
CA VAL A 36 -6.16 -6.65 -5.34
C VAL A 36 -5.10 -6.59 -4.22
N GLY A 37 -4.86 -7.72 -3.56
CA GLY A 37 -3.87 -7.84 -2.51
C GLY A 37 -2.42 -7.73 -2.99
N LEU A 38 -2.13 -8.06 -4.26
CA LEU A 38 -0.78 -8.02 -4.83
C LEU A 38 -0.47 -6.69 -5.52
N TRP A 39 -1.38 -6.13 -6.32
CA TRP A 39 -1.07 -4.94 -7.11
C TRP A 39 -0.96 -3.66 -6.25
N VAL A 40 -1.79 -3.51 -5.19
CA VAL A 40 -1.75 -2.32 -4.32
C VAL A 40 -0.41 -2.17 -3.59
N PRO A 41 0.11 -3.18 -2.85
CA PRO A 41 1.41 -3.05 -2.22
C PRO A 41 2.54 -2.91 -3.24
N SER A 42 2.40 -3.44 -4.46
CA SER A 42 3.38 -3.26 -5.54
C SER A 42 3.48 -1.79 -5.99
N ILE A 43 2.35 -1.10 -6.14
CA ILE A 43 2.33 0.34 -6.48
C ILE A 43 2.90 1.18 -5.34
N LEU A 44 2.57 0.84 -4.10
CA LEU A 44 3.13 1.52 -2.91
C LEU A 44 4.64 1.34 -2.83
N ALA A 45 5.15 0.12 -3.08
CA ALA A 45 6.57 -0.17 -3.13
C ALA A 45 7.26 0.56 -4.28
N PHE A 46 6.62 0.63 -5.45
CA PHE A 46 7.12 1.39 -6.60
C PHE A 46 7.16 2.90 -6.34
N GLY A 47 6.12 3.47 -5.74
CA GLY A 47 6.10 4.86 -5.29
C GLY A 47 7.19 5.12 -4.25
N ALA A 48 7.34 4.23 -3.27
CA ALA A 48 8.41 4.31 -2.29
C ALA A 48 9.79 4.26 -2.95
N TYR A 49 9.97 3.46 -4.01
CA TYR A 49 11.22 3.39 -4.78
C TYR A 49 11.50 4.66 -5.58
N LEU A 50 10.49 5.22 -6.28
CA LEU A 50 10.65 6.46 -7.04
C LEU A 50 10.91 7.68 -6.15
N PHE A 51 10.24 7.75 -5.00
CA PHE A 51 10.40 8.83 -4.03
C PHE A 51 11.42 8.50 -2.93
N ALA A 52 12.10 7.35 -3.03
CA ALA A 52 13.29 7.08 -2.24
C ALA A 52 14.39 7.98 -2.80
N GLU A 53 14.48 9.19 -2.27
CA GLU A 53 15.69 9.98 -2.44
C GLU A 53 16.86 9.12 -1.93
N PRO A 54 17.88 8.87 -2.76
CA PRO A 54 19.14 8.40 -2.24
C PRO A 54 19.59 9.50 -1.28
N SER A 55 19.82 9.17 -0.01
CA SER A 55 20.55 10.09 0.86
C SER A 55 21.87 10.35 0.16
N ARG A 56 22.00 11.53 -0.46
CA ARG A 56 23.26 12.00 -1.02
C ARG A 56 24.14 12.33 0.19
N ASN A 57 24.73 11.30 0.76
CA ASN A 57 25.86 11.45 1.67
C ASN A 57 27.02 11.88 0.77
N GLU A 58 27.26 13.19 0.81
CA GLU A 58 28.45 13.98 0.43
C GLU A 58 29.42 13.35 -0.59
#